data_AF-A0A382DRA9-F1
#
_entry.id   AF-A0A382DRA9-F1
#
_cell.length_a   1.000
_cell.length_b   1.000
_cell.length_c   1.000
_cell.angle_alpha   90.00
_cell.angle_beta   90.00
_cell.angle_gamma   90.00
#
_symmetry.space_group_name_H-M   'P 1'
#
loop_
_entity.id
_entity.type
_entity.pdbx_description
1 polymer ?
#
loop_
_entity_poly.entity_id
_entity_poly.type
_entity_poly.pdbx_seq_one_letter_code
_entity_poly.pdbx_strand_id
1 'polypeptide(L)' 'MANLVTNKAEETAHLRSKSKFYVAGWVANRECEKPQVLPEECKGDKTVEEWHKEYLTGYGDSVANGECLMNR' A
#
# COMPACT_ATOMS: atom_id res chain seq x y z
N MET A 1 2.67 -9.27 16.10
CA MET A 1 1.22 -9.16 15.80
C MET A 1 1.09 -8.19 14.65
N ALA A 2 0.58 -8.62 13.50
CA ALA A 2 0.21 -7.69 12.45
C ALA A 2 -0.89 -6.76 13.01
N ASN A 3 -0.73 -5.44 12.88
CA ASN A 3 -1.78 -4.49 13.20
C ASN A 3 -2.87 -4.64 12.13
N LEU A 4 -3.77 -5.60 12.34
CA LEU A 4 -4.83 -5.93 11.42
C LEU A 4 -5.81 -4.76 11.37
N VAL A 5 -6.04 -4.24 10.16
CA VAL A 5 -7.02 -3.21 9.89
C VAL A 5 -8.35 -3.92 9.61
N THR A 6 -9.27 -3.89 10.57
CA THR A 6 -10.49 -4.70 10.55
C THR A 6 -11.75 -3.91 10.23
N ASN A 7 -11.69 -2.59 10.34
CA ASN A 7 -12.82 -1.70 10.08
C ASN A 7 -12.38 -0.37 9.47
N LYS A 8 -13.34 0.41 8.96
CA LYS A 8 -13.08 1.71 8.31
C LYS A 8 -12.42 2.74 9.22
N ALA A 9 -12.70 2.73 10.53
CA ALA A 9 -12.12 3.71 11.46
C ALA A 9 -10.63 3.41 11.69
N GLU A 10 -10.28 2.14 11.88
CA GLU A 10 -8.90 1.64 11.94
C GLU A 10 -8.17 1.90 10.62
N GLU A 11 -8.82 1.65 9.48
CA GLU A 11 -8.24 1.90 8.16
C GLU A 11 -7.94 3.38 7.99
N THR A 12 -8.88 4.24 8.35
CA THR A 12 -8.69 5.69 8.25
C THR A 12 -7.55 6.17 9.16
N ALA A 13 -7.48 5.68 10.40
CA ALA A 13 -6.41 6.03 11.32
C ALA A 13 -5.03 5.52 10.84
N HIS A 14 -4.97 4.28 10.36
CA HIS A 14 -3.77 3.68 9.77
C HIS A 14 -3.30 4.50 8.57
N LEU A 15 -4.16 4.73 7.58
CA LEU A 15 -3.80 5.44 6.34
C LEU A 15 -3.42 6.90 6.59
N ARG A 16 -4.02 7.58 7.56
CA ARG A 16 -3.64 8.97 7.94
C ARG A 16 -2.22 9.07 8.49
N SER A 17 -1.66 7.98 9.02
CA SER A 17 -0.28 7.94 9.53
C SER A 17 0.78 7.66 8.45
N LYS A 18 0.36 7.45 7.20
CA LYS A 18 1.22 6.99 6.09
C LYS A 18 1.41 8.09 5.05
N SER A 19 2.41 7.92 4.20
CA SER A 19 2.62 8.81 3.06
C SER A 19 1.50 8.66 2.03
N LYS A 20 1.30 9.69 1.20
CA LYS A 20 0.31 9.63 0.10
C LYS A 20 0.60 8.49 -0.89
N PHE A 21 1.86 8.10 -1.08
CA PHE A 21 2.26 7.05 -2.01
C PHE A 21 1.93 5.66 -1.45
N TYR A 22 2.19 5.44 -0.16
CA TYR A 22 1.72 4.25 0.54
C TYR A 22 0.20 4.12 0.46
N VAL A 23 -0.55 5.21 0.71
CA VAL A 23 -2.01 5.19 0.64
C VAL A 23 -2.48 4.83 -0.78
N ALA A 24 -1.84 5.36 -1.82
CA ALA A 24 -2.16 4.98 -3.19
C ALA A 24 -1.95 3.47 -3.46
N GLY A 25 -0.88 2.88 -2.91
CA GLY A 25 -0.64 1.44 -3.00
C GLY A 25 -1.71 0.61 -2.30
N TRP A 26 -2.07 1.01 -1.08
CA TRP A 26 -3.11 0.33 -0.31
C TRP A 26 -4.46 0.35 -1.03
N VAL A 27 -4.84 1.52 -1.56
CA VAL A 27 -6.09 1.70 -2.31
C VAL A 27 -6.07 0.89 -3.61
N ALA A 28 -4.95 0.86 -4.35
CA ALA A 28 -4.86 0.07 -5.59
C ALA A 28 -5.20 -1.41 -5.36
N ASN A 29 -4.64 -2.05 -4.31
CA ASN A 29 -5.02 -3.41 -3.96
C ASN A 29 -6.51 -3.52 -3.57
N ARG A 30 -7.01 -2.58 -2.77
CA ARG A 30 -8.42 -2.58 -2.30
C ARG A 30 -9.41 -2.49 -3.47
N GLU A 31 -9.08 -1.73 -4.50
CA GLU A 31 -9.89 -1.59 -5.72
C GLU A 31 -9.59 -2.70 -6.76
N CYS A 32 -8.89 -3.78 -6.35
CA CYS A 32 -8.53 -4.92 -7.18
C CYS A 32 -7.66 -4.56 -8.42
N GLU A 33 -6.88 -3.48 -8.33
CA GLU A 33 -5.91 -3.11 -9.35
C GLU A 33 -4.62 -3.93 -9.22
N LYS A 34 -3.88 -4.02 -10.32
CA LYS A 34 -2.51 -4.53 -10.30
C LYS A 34 -1.57 -3.44 -9.77
N PRO A 35 -0.48 -3.81 -9.08
CA PRO A 35 0.50 -2.82 -8.65
C PRO A 35 1.08 -2.12 -9.88
N GLN A 36 1.22 -0.80 -9.79
CA GLN A 36 1.91 -0.01 -10.81
C GLN A 36 3.37 -0.45 -10.92
N VAL A 37 3.94 -0.32 -12.12
CA VAL A 37 5.35 -0.61 -12.40
C VAL A 37 6.08 0.72 -12.60
N LEU A 38 7.27 0.86 -12.02
CA LEU A 38 8.11 2.04 -12.25
C LEU A 38 8.44 2.18 -13.75
N PRO A 39 8.08 3.31 -14.39
CA PRO A 39 8.47 3.56 -15.78
C PRO A 39 10.00 3.57 -15.94
N GLU A 40 10.49 3.07 -17.07
CA GLU A 40 11.94 2.97 -17.33
C GLU A 40 12.62 4.35 -17.27
N GLU A 41 11.94 5.38 -17.76
CA GLU A 41 12.38 6.78 -17.74
C GLU A 41 12.57 7.35 -16.33
N CYS A 42 11.96 6.74 -15.32
CA CYS A 42 12.08 7.16 -13.92
C CYS A 42 13.19 6.42 -13.16
N LYS A 43 13.82 5.40 -13.76
CA LYS A 43 14.91 4.66 -13.10
C LYS A 43 16.12 5.57 -12.88
N GLY A 44 16.72 5.48 -11.69
CA GLY A 44 17.83 6.32 -11.26
C GLY A 44 17.41 7.64 -10.61
N ASP A 45 16.13 8.03 -10.71
CA ASP A 45 15.60 9.11 -9.86
C ASP A 45 15.28 8.54 -8.47
N LYS A 46 16.20 8.77 -7.53
CA LYS A 46 16.08 8.31 -6.14
C LYS A 46 14.78 8.72 -5.46
N THR A 47 14.24 9.88 -5.84
CA THR A 47 13.00 10.39 -5.23
C THR A 47 11.82 9.58 -5.73
N VAL A 48 11.74 9.35 -7.04
CA VAL A 48 10.65 8.57 -7.65
C VAL A 48 10.76 7.10 -7.25
N GLU A 49 11.96 6.55 -7.15
CA GLU A 49 12.20 5.20 -6.65
C GLU A 49 11.73 5.02 -5.20
N GLU A 50 11.97 5.98 -4.31
CA GLU A 50 11.49 5.90 -2.93
C GLU A 50 9.96 6.02 -2.87
N TRP A 51 9.35 6.92 -3.65
CA TRP A 51 7.89 6.99 -3.75
C TRP A 51 7.27 5.70 -4.27
N HIS A 52 7.89 5.08 -5.26
CA HIS A 52 7.46 3.79 -5.79
C HIS A 52 7.60 2.67 -4.75
N LYS A 53 8.67 2.69 -3.96
CA LYS A 53 8.87 1.74 -2.85
C LYS A 53 7.83 1.92 -1.74
N GLU A 54 7.50 3.16 -1.37
CA GLU A 54 6.40 3.44 -0.44
C GLU A 54 5.06 2.92 -0.98
N TYR A 55 4.80 3.13 -2.27
CA TYR A 55 3.62 2.59 -2.96
C TYR A 55 3.55 1.06 -2.89
N LEU A 56 4.63 0.36 -3.25
CA LEU A 56 4.67 -1.11 -3.20
C LEU A 56 4.49 -1.64 -1.78
N THR A 57 5.02 -0.94 -0.78
CA THR A 57 4.83 -1.27 0.64
C THR A 57 3.35 -1.19 1.01
N GLY A 58 2.67 -0.09 0.61
CA GLY A 58 1.23 0.07 0.86
C GLY A 58 0.37 -1.00 0.18
N TYR A 59 0.73 -1.37 -1.06
CA TYR A 59 0.06 -2.45 -1.78
C TYR A 59 0.23 -3.80 -1.06
N GLY A 60 1.48 -4.16 -0.71
CA GLY A 60 1.79 -5.41 -0.03
C GLY A 60 1.13 -5.53 1.34
N ASP A 61 1.13 -4.46 2.14
CA ASP A 61 0.47 -4.45 3.44
C ASP A 61 -1.06 -4.64 3.31
N SER A 62 -1.67 -4.05 2.28
CA SER A 62 -3.09 -4.22 1.98
C SER A 62 -3.42 -5.66 1.59
N VAL A 63 -2.57 -6.31 0.78
CA VAL A 63 -2.69 -7.74 0.45
C VAL A 63 -2.60 -8.60 1.70
N ALA A 64 -1.55 -8.43 2.50
CA ALA A 64 -1.33 -9.20 3.71
C ALA A 64 -2.46 -9.02 4.74
N ASN A 65 -3.01 -7.80 4.84
CA ASN A 65 -4.19 -7.54 5.68
C ASN A 65 -5.42 -8.33 5.19
N GLY A 66 -5.67 -8.34 3.87
CA GLY A 66 -6.75 -9.13 3.27
C GLY A 66 -6.60 -10.63 3.51
N GLU A 67 -5.40 -11.18 3.29
CA GLU A 67 -5.10 -12.60 3.54
C GLU A 67 -5.31 -12.98 5.00
N CYS A 68 -4.88 -12.13 5.94
CA CYS A 68 -5.09 -12.38 7.36
C CYS A 68 -6.57 -12.31 7.77
N LEU A 69 -7.40 -11.49 7.10
CA LEU A 69 -8.84 -11.44 7.34
C LEU A 69 -9.58 -12.66 6.78
N MET A 70 -9.11 -13.22 5.66
CA MET A 70 -9.71 -14.41 5.04
C MET A 70 -9.37 -15.71 5.78
N ASN A 71 -8.22 -15.76 6.46
CA ASN A 71 -7.75 -16.92 7.22
C ASN A 71 -8.22 -16.93 8.69
N ARG A 72 -9.27 -16.17 9.02
CA ARG A 72 -9.79 -16.01 10.39
C ARG A 72 -11.04 -16.86 10.65
#